data_AF-A0A1F3NPS9-F1
#
_entry.id   AF-A0A1F3NPS9-F1
#
_cell.length_a   1.000
_cell.length_b   1.000
_cell.length_c   1.000
_cell.angle_alpha   90.00
_cell.angle_beta   90.00
_cell.angle_gamma   90.00
#
_symmetry.space_group_name_H-M   'P 1'
#
loop_
_entity.id
_entity.type
_entity.pdbx_description
1 polymer ?
#
loop_
_entity_poly.entity_id
_entity_poly.type
_entity_poly.pdbx_seq_one_letter_code
_entity_poly.pdbx_strand_id
1 'polypeptide(L)'
;MKPLIFILTFFLTITLSTQDLICQVKDIVKNTAKQEEDGQVGTMEQDTTKKEKMLVWAKYDFVPGDKVIFEDILLGEENGEFPSRWDLQYGNVEIAQFGGENVIMFMSGSSCIVPLLKNPENDYLPDIFTIEFDAYYDVEPHSAKYYVALYDKKNQKASGKFLQNLQLFPGGIKYDATSNNVDGGDGLWYNRKKPFWRHISIGFNIRSLKVYYDDTRMLNIPNLGINPTGMSVSIINTKPVNFYIKNIRIAEGGQKLYDKFLQDGKIVTNGIRFDVNKATLRPESMGILNEIYDLMQEHPEISFSVEGHTDSDGDDALNQTLSEQRAVTVVNTLTKMGIVANRLTSRGWGEDKPLDSNAIPEGKANNRRVEFIKISSVN
;
A
#
# COMPACT_ATOMS: atom_id res chain seq x y z
N MET A 1 -22.42 102.10 -5.65
CA MET A 1 -23.31 100.91 -5.75
C MET A 1 -22.96 100.19 -7.04
N LYS A 2 -22.42 98.98 -7.09
CA LYS A 2 -21.82 98.06 -6.11
C LYS A 2 -20.64 97.33 -6.83
N PRO A 3 -19.66 96.79 -6.10
CA PRO A 3 -18.26 96.81 -6.51
C PRO A 3 -17.54 95.44 -6.42
N LEU A 4 -16.22 95.47 -6.68
CA LEU A 4 -15.11 94.78 -5.95
C LEU A 4 -15.11 93.23 -5.87
N ILE A 5 -14.02 92.45 -5.83
CA ILE A 5 -12.55 92.54 -6.00
C ILE A 5 -12.06 91.11 -5.65
N PHE A 6 -11.05 90.58 -6.38
CA PHE A 6 -10.01 89.59 -6.01
C PHE A 6 -10.45 88.21 -5.40
N ILE A 7 -9.79 87.06 -5.62
CA ILE A 7 -8.37 86.63 -5.64
C ILE A 7 -8.35 85.34 -6.48
N LEU A 8 -7.70 85.23 -7.64
CA LEU A 8 -6.27 85.00 -7.91
C LEU A 8 -5.66 83.74 -7.25
N THR A 9 -5.67 82.60 -7.96
CA THR A 9 -4.48 81.74 -8.01
C THR A 9 -4.37 81.10 -9.39
N PHE A 10 -3.17 81.18 -9.93
CA PHE A 10 -2.80 81.16 -11.34
C PHE A 10 -2.49 79.74 -11.86
N PHE A 11 -2.96 79.46 -13.08
CA PHE A 11 -2.35 78.68 -14.18
C PHE A 11 -1.27 77.63 -13.86
N LEU A 12 -1.45 76.41 -14.40
CA LEU A 12 -0.83 76.04 -15.69
C LEU A 12 -1.41 74.72 -16.23
N THR A 13 -1.94 74.76 -17.45
CA THR A 13 -2.25 73.58 -18.26
C THR A 13 -1.00 73.22 -19.05
N ILE A 14 -0.43 72.02 -18.87
CA ILE A 14 0.46 71.40 -19.87
C ILE A 14 0.14 69.91 -19.92
N THR A 15 -0.43 69.50 -21.05
CA THR A 15 -0.47 68.12 -21.55
C THR A 15 0.95 67.60 -21.75
N LEU A 16 1.31 66.51 -21.06
CA LEU A 16 2.50 65.71 -21.37
C LEU A 16 2.09 64.30 -21.78
N SER A 17 2.76 63.89 -22.84
CA SER A 17 2.58 62.70 -23.67
C SER A 17 2.78 61.39 -22.89
N THR A 18 2.13 60.31 -23.34
CA THR A 18 2.23 58.94 -22.83
C THR A 18 3.63 58.30 -22.94
N GLN A 19 4.68 59.07 -23.26
CA GLN A 19 6.06 58.61 -23.33
C GLN A 19 6.87 58.86 -22.03
N ASP A 20 6.44 59.73 -21.11
CA ASP A 20 7.22 60.10 -19.90
C ASP A 20 6.92 59.27 -18.63
N LEU A 21 5.86 58.43 -18.63
CA LEU A 21 5.55 57.55 -17.50
C LEU A 21 6.34 56.22 -17.51
N ILE A 22 7.04 55.90 -18.61
CA ILE A 22 7.77 54.64 -18.78
C ILE A 22 9.26 54.77 -18.35
N CYS A 23 9.78 55.99 -18.18
CA CYS A 23 11.18 56.20 -17.79
C CYS A 23 11.44 56.32 -16.27
N GLN A 24 10.43 56.48 -15.39
CA GLN A 24 10.66 56.57 -13.93
C GLN A 24 10.54 55.25 -13.15
N VAL A 25 10.13 54.15 -13.79
CA VAL A 25 10.01 52.83 -13.12
C VAL A 25 11.26 51.96 -13.28
N LYS A 26 12.20 52.31 -14.17
CA LYS A 26 13.42 51.52 -14.44
C LYS A 26 14.61 51.83 -13.52
N ASP A 27 14.58 52.89 -12.72
CA ASP A 27 15.69 53.26 -11.81
C ASP A 27 15.50 52.76 -10.36
N ILE A 28 14.34 52.20 -10.00
CA ILE A 28 14.08 51.66 -8.65
C ILE A 28 14.51 50.19 -8.51
N VAL A 29 14.65 49.44 -9.61
CA VAL A 29 14.91 47.97 -9.57
C VAL A 29 16.40 47.60 -9.71
N LYS A 30 17.32 48.56 -9.94
CA LYS A 30 18.74 48.28 -10.15
C LYS A 30 19.68 48.50 -8.96
N ASN A 31 19.17 48.92 -7.79
CA ASN A 31 20.02 49.31 -6.65
C ASN A 31 19.98 48.35 -5.43
N THR A 32 19.50 47.11 -5.59
CA THR A 32 19.44 46.13 -4.47
C THR A 32 20.19 44.83 -4.76
N ALA A 33 21.27 44.86 -5.55
CA ALA A 33 22.16 43.72 -5.68
C ALA A 33 23.60 44.17 -6.01
N LYS A 34 24.55 43.75 -5.15
CA LYS A 34 26.03 43.86 -5.19
C LYS A 34 26.64 45.04 -4.41
N GLN A 35 27.20 44.78 -3.22
CA GLN A 35 28.61 44.38 -3.01
C GLN A 35 28.92 44.27 -1.49
N GLU A 36 29.68 43.24 -1.14
CA GLU A 36 30.22 42.90 0.19
C GLU A 36 31.53 43.65 0.51
N GLU A 37 32.06 43.39 1.72
CA GLU A 37 33.38 43.67 2.32
C GLU A 37 33.46 44.97 3.16
N ASP A 38 33.95 45.03 4.41
CA ASP A 38 34.89 44.19 5.17
C ASP A 38 34.78 44.50 6.70
N GLY A 39 35.20 43.59 7.60
CA GLY A 39 35.46 43.90 9.02
C GLY A 39 34.93 42.92 10.10
N GLN A 40 35.79 42.01 10.57
CA GLN A 40 35.61 41.17 11.77
C GLN A 40 35.80 41.97 13.09
N VAL A 41 34.88 41.86 14.07
CA VAL A 41 35.12 41.63 15.52
C VAL A 41 33.81 41.15 16.22
N GLY A 42 33.85 39.98 16.86
CA GLY A 42 33.26 39.71 18.20
C GLY A 42 31.73 39.61 18.44
N THR A 43 31.24 38.36 18.50
CA THR A 43 30.19 37.77 19.39
C THR A 43 28.81 38.43 19.54
N MET A 44 27.76 37.69 19.13
CA MET A 44 26.69 37.19 20.02
C MET A 44 25.88 36.10 19.30
N GLU A 45 25.77 34.94 19.93
CA GLU A 45 24.89 33.83 19.54
C GLU A 45 23.42 34.24 19.55
N GLN A 46 22.66 33.88 18.52
CA GLN A 46 21.29 33.42 18.68
C GLN A 46 20.99 32.28 17.70
N ASP A 47 21.09 31.08 18.26
CA ASP A 47 20.33 29.89 17.88
C ASP A 47 18.86 30.25 17.68
N THR A 48 18.33 29.96 16.49
CA THR A 48 16.95 29.49 16.33
C THR A 48 16.87 28.61 15.09
N THR A 49 17.29 27.36 15.26
CA THR A 49 16.83 26.27 14.38
C THR A 49 15.32 26.12 14.50
N LYS A 50 14.57 26.82 13.63
CA LYS A 50 13.15 26.58 13.42
C LYS A 50 13.00 25.26 12.67
N LYS A 51 13.10 24.13 13.39
CA LYS A 51 12.64 22.82 12.90
C LYS A 51 11.19 23.00 12.46
N GLU A 52 10.97 23.03 11.15
CA GLU A 52 9.62 22.93 10.59
C GLU A 52 8.96 21.70 11.22
N LYS A 53 7.76 21.90 11.79
CA LYS A 53 6.91 20.81 12.24
C LYS A 53 6.45 20.05 11.00
N MET A 54 7.28 19.15 10.53
CA MET A 54 6.94 18.24 9.45
C MET A 54 6.03 17.16 10.03
N LEU A 55 4.80 17.08 9.53
CA LEU A 55 3.92 15.95 9.85
C LEU A 55 4.56 14.69 9.27
N VAL A 56 5.15 13.85 10.12
CA VAL A 56 5.62 12.52 9.73
C VAL A 56 4.39 11.64 9.62
N TRP A 57 3.81 11.59 8.42
CA TRP A 57 2.66 10.76 8.10
C TRP A 57 3.12 9.58 7.26
N ALA A 58 3.03 8.36 7.79
CA ALA A 58 3.19 7.16 6.99
C ALA A 58 1.96 7.01 6.08
N LYS A 59 2.11 7.37 4.80
CA LYS A 59 1.08 7.19 3.76
C LYS A 59 0.71 5.72 3.57
N TYR A 60 1.66 4.83 3.86
CA TYR A 60 1.56 3.37 3.79
C TYR A 60 2.19 2.72 5.03
N ASP A 61 1.36 2.09 5.86
CA ASP A 61 1.73 1.34 7.06
C ASP A 61 1.14 -0.08 7.05
N PHE A 62 0.89 -0.63 5.85
CA PHE A 62 0.37 -1.98 5.70
C PHE A 62 1.48 -3.01 5.92
N VAL A 63 1.18 -4.01 6.73
CA VAL A 63 2.08 -5.10 7.12
C VAL A 63 1.38 -6.39 6.73
N PRO A 64 1.82 -7.08 5.65
CA PRO A 64 1.23 -8.34 5.24
C PRO A 64 1.33 -9.39 6.36
N GLY A 65 0.30 -10.25 6.46
CA GLY A 65 0.32 -11.39 7.36
C GLY A 65 1.46 -12.36 7.03
N ASP A 66 2.02 -12.98 8.06
CA ASP A 66 3.19 -13.85 7.96
C ASP A 66 2.83 -15.32 7.79
N LYS A 67 1.58 -15.73 8.02
CA LYS A 67 1.13 -17.10 7.78
C LYS A 67 -0.06 -17.12 6.85
N VAL A 68 0.16 -17.58 5.63
CA VAL A 68 -0.88 -17.71 4.60
C VAL A 68 -1.81 -18.85 4.94
N ILE A 69 -3.11 -18.54 4.92
CA ILE A 69 -4.20 -19.49 5.16
C ILE A 69 -5.04 -19.73 3.91
N PHE A 70 -4.95 -18.84 2.92
CA PHE A 70 -5.51 -19.02 1.59
C PHE A 70 -4.67 -18.25 0.56
N GLU A 71 -4.27 -18.89 -0.53
CA GLU A 71 -3.68 -18.24 -1.69
C GLU A 71 -4.30 -18.75 -2.98
N ASP A 72 -4.57 -17.83 -3.91
CA ASP A 72 -4.92 -18.16 -5.29
C ASP A 72 -4.20 -17.25 -6.29
N ILE A 73 -3.19 -17.83 -6.93
CA ILE A 73 -2.42 -17.23 -8.03
C ILE A 73 -2.88 -17.74 -9.41
N LEU A 74 -3.96 -18.52 -9.47
CA LEU A 74 -4.57 -19.05 -10.71
C LEU A 74 -3.63 -19.92 -11.55
N LEU A 75 -2.66 -20.56 -10.89
CA LEU A 75 -1.68 -21.42 -11.53
C LEU A 75 -2.32 -22.74 -11.94
N GLY A 76 -2.19 -23.09 -13.22
CA GLY A 76 -2.73 -24.34 -13.77
C GLY A 76 -4.25 -24.33 -13.98
N GLU A 77 -4.91 -23.19 -13.79
CA GLU A 77 -6.33 -23.03 -14.08
C GLU A 77 -6.62 -23.09 -15.59
N GLU A 78 -7.74 -23.69 -15.95
CA GLU A 78 -8.19 -23.88 -17.34
C GLU A 78 -9.14 -22.74 -17.76
N ASN A 79 -8.89 -22.14 -18.93
CA ASN A 79 -9.70 -21.04 -19.43
C ASN A 79 -11.13 -21.49 -19.77
N GLY A 80 -12.12 -20.80 -19.21
CA GLY A 80 -13.55 -21.11 -19.35
C GLY A 80 -14.13 -21.94 -18.20
N GLU A 81 -13.28 -22.49 -17.33
CA GLU A 81 -13.73 -23.25 -16.16
C GLU A 81 -13.98 -22.36 -14.95
N PHE A 82 -14.76 -22.86 -13.98
CA PHE A 82 -14.92 -22.18 -12.70
C PHE A 82 -13.62 -22.28 -11.89
N PRO A 83 -13.14 -21.18 -11.25
CA PRO A 83 -11.87 -21.18 -10.51
C PRO A 83 -11.85 -22.25 -9.40
N SER A 84 -10.89 -23.17 -9.47
CA SER A 84 -10.91 -24.42 -8.69
C SER A 84 -10.78 -24.23 -7.17
N ARG A 85 -10.24 -23.08 -6.73
CA ARG A 85 -10.03 -22.73 -5.31
C ARG A 85 -11.18 -21.94 -4.69
N TRP A 86 -12.28 -21.80 -5.41
CA TRP A 86 -13.43 -21.01 -4.98
C TRP A 86 -14.68 -21.86 -4.93
N ASP A 87 -15.71 -21.28 -4.35
CA ASP A 87 -17.06 -21.80 -4.40
C ASP A 87 -18.04 -20.69 -4.80
N LEU A 88 -19.08 -21.05 -5.53
CA LEU A 88 -20.07 -20.12 -6.06
C LEU A 88 -21.21 -19.96 -5.05
N GLN A 89 -21.47 -18.71 -4.63
CA GLN A 89 -22.68 -18.38 -3.89
C GLN A 89 -23.86 -18.12 -4.84
N TYR A 90 -23.64 -17.31 -5.87
CA TYR A 90 -24.60 -17.07 -6.97
C TYR A 90 -23.91 -16.40 -8.16
N GLY A 91 -24.58 -16.41 -9.32
CA GLY A 91 -24.13 -15.74 -10.54
C GLY A 91 -23.33 -16.66 -11.46
N ASN A 92 -22.44 -16.07 -12.26
CA ASN A 92 -21.54 -16.78 -13.16
C ASN A 92 -20.14 -16.14 -13.07
N VAL A 93 -19.12 -16.99 -12.90
CA VAL A 93 -17.70 -16.63 -12.78
C VAL A 93 -16.88 -17.72 -13.48
N GLU A 94 -15.88 -17.32 -14.25
CA GLU A 94 -15.03 -18.22 -15.04
C GLU A 94 -13.57 -17.74 -15.00
N ILE A 95 -12.63 -18.64 -15.24
CA ILE A 95 -11.24 -18.31 -15.52
C ILE A 95 -11.14 -17.76 -16.95
N ALA A 96 -10.44 -16.66 -17.12
CA ALA A 96 -10.19 -16.05 -18.42
C ALA A 96 -8.70 -15.71 -18.60
N GLN A 97 -8.25 -15.68 -19.85
CA GLN A 97 -6.95 -15.14 -20.22
C GLN A 97 -7.04 -13.64 -20.51
N PHE A 98 -6.32 -12.83 -19.74
CA PHE A 98 -6.26 -11.38 -19.92
C PHE A 98 -4.83 -10.86 -19.76
N GLY A 99 -4.28 -10.27 -20.83
CA GLY A 99 -2.91 -9.75 -20.81
C GLY A 99 -1.82 -10.82 -20.69
N GLY A 100 -2.12 -12.07 -21.08
CA GLY A 100 -1.21 -13.21 -20.99
C GLY A 100 -1.19 -13.89 -19.61
N GLU A 101 -2.10 -13.52 -18.72
CA GLU A 101 -2.25 -14.09 -17.39
C GLU A 101 -3.69 -14.59 -17.19
N ASN A 102 -3.85 -15.62 -16.34
CA ASN A 102 -5.16 -16.03 -15.87
C ASN A 102 -5.77 -14.95 -14.94
N VAL A 103 -7.08 -14.75 -15.06
CA VAL A 103 -7.87 -13.90 -14.17
C VAL A 103 -9.18 -14.61 -13.82
N ILE A 104 -9.73 -14.33 -12.64
CA ILE A 104 -11.11 -14.67 -12.30
C ILE A 104 -12.01 -13.60 -12.90
N MET A 105 -12.81 -13.98 -13.89
CA MET A 105 -13.75 -13.12 -14.60
C MET A 105 -15.18 -13.29 -14.09
N PHE A 106 -15.81 -12.21 -13.64
CA PHE A 106 -17.22 -12.22 -13.29
C PHE A 106 -18.06 -11.90 -14.53
N MET A 107 -18.78 -12.91 -15.03
CA MET A 107 -19.49 -12.86 -16.32
C MET A 107 -20.85 -12.17 -16.27
N SER A 108 -21.52 -12.24 -15.13
CA SER A 108 -22.90 -11.78 -14.98
C SER A 108 -22.98 -10.39 -14.34
N GLY A 109 -24.12 -9.73 -14.45
CA GLY A 109 -24.37 -8.47 -13.73
C GLY A 109 -24.39 -8.64 -12.20
N SER A 110 -24.47 -9.85 -11.66
CA SER A 110 -24.42 -10.07 -10.21
C SER A 110 -23.86 -11.44 -9.89
N SER A 111 -22.64 -11.46 -9.37
CA SER A 111 -21.93 -12.70 -9.04
C SER A 111 -21.28 -12.57 -7.66
N CYS A 112 -21.23 -13.67 -6.92
CA CYS A 112 -20.54 -13.76 -5.64
C CYS A 112 -19.87 -15.12 -5.47
N ILE A 113 -18.60 -15.07 -5.09
CA ILE A 113 -17.76 -16.23 -4.81
C ILE A 113 -17.18 -16.12 -3.40
N VAL A 114 -16.88 -17.27 -2.82
CA VAL A 114 -16.25 -17.42 -1.52
C VAL A 114 -15.03 -18.35 -1.64
N PRO A 115 -13.98 -18.16 -0.83
CA PRO A 115 -12.85 -19.09 -0.81
C PRO A 115 -13.31 -20.53 -0.49
N LEU A 116 -12.80 -21.52 -1.22
CA LEU A 116 -13.06 -22.92 -0.91
C LEU A 116 -12.10 -23.40 0.20
N LEU A 117 -12.51 -23.21 1.46
CA LEU A 117 -11.74 -23.58 2.64
C LEU A 117 -12.31 -24.81 3.35
N LYS A 118 -11.49 -25.46 4.20
CA LYS A 118 -11.96 -26.53 5.08
C LYS A 118 -12.78 -25.93 6.22
N ASN A 119 -13.91 -26.55 6.53
CA ASN A 119 -14.85 -26.12 7.57
C ASN A 119 -15.32 -24.65 7.41
N PRO A 120 -15.79 -24.25 6.21
CA PRO A 120 -16.07 -22.85 5.89
C PRO A 120 -17.25 -22.26 6.71
N GLU A 121 -18.03 -23.10 7.37
CA GLU A 121 -19.07 -22.71 8.32
C GLU A 121 -18.53 -22.10 9.63
N ASN A 122 -17.26 -22.37 9.96
CA ASN A 122 -16.61 -21.84 11.14
C ASN A 122 -15.87 -20.53 10.83
N ASP A 123 -15.51 -19.81 11.89
CA ASP A 123 -14.62 -18.67 11.80
C ASP A 123 -13.22 -19.13 11.34
N TYR A 124 -12.81 -18.68 10.15
CA TYR A 124 -11.48 -18.96 9.59
C TYR A 124 -10.61 -17.71 9.51
N LEU A 125 -11.12 -16.54 9.91
CA LEU A 125 -10.29 -15.33 9.98
C LEU A 125 -9.78 -15.17 11.42
N PRO A 126 -8.45 -15.18 11.65
CA PRO A 126 -7.91 -15.00 12.99
C PRO A 126 -8.14 -13.58 13.52
N ASP A 127 -7.94 -13.33 14.82
CA ASP A 127 -8.10 -12.01 15.46
C ASP A 127 -7.32 -10.87 14.78
N ILE A 128 -6.23 -11.24 14.09
CA ILE A 128 -5.36 -10.34 13.33
C ILE A 128 -5.06 -10.99 11.99
N PHE A 129 -5.53 -10.37 10.92
CA PHE A 129 -5.42 -10.92 9.57
C PHE A 129 -5.22 -9.84 8.52
N THR A 130 -4.79 -10.30 7.35
CA THR A 130 -4.70 -9.52 6.12
C THR A 130 -5.39 -10.22 4.97
N ILE A 131 -5.99 -9.44 4.07
CA ILE A 131 -6.58 -9.89 2.81
C ILE A 131 -6.02 -9.01 1.71
N GLU A 132 -5.57 -9.61 0.61
CA GLU A 132 -4.98 -8.90 -0.52
C GLU A 132 -5.45 -9.50 -1.84
N PHE A 133 -5.64 -8.66 -2.85
CA PHE A 133 -5.94 -9.08 -4.22
C PHE A 133 -5.77 -7.92 -5.20
N ASP A 134 -5.60 -8.24 -6.47
CA ASP A 134 -5.62 -7.24 -7.55
C ASP A 134 -7.01 -7.17 -8.16
N ALA A 135 -7.53 -5.96 -8.30
CA ALA A 135 -8.83 -5.68 -8.89
C ALA A 135 -8.68 -4.87 -10.17
N TYR A 136 -9.27 -5.36 -11.27
CA TYR A 136 -9.31 -4.64 -12.53
C TYR A 136 -10.48 -3.66 -12.55
N TYR A 137 -10.21 -2.43 -12.99
CA TYR A 137 -11.23 -1.42 -13.23
C TYR A 137 -11.18 -0.98 -14.69
N ASP A 138 -12.30 -1.20 -15.39
CA ASP A 138 -12.51 -0.69 -16.73
C ASP A 138 -12.75 0.84 -16.73
N VAL A 139 -12.58 1.49 -17.88
CA VAL A 139 -12.71 2.96 -18.04
C VAL A 139 -14.14 3.42 -17.79
N GLU A 140 -15.10 2.61 -18.23
CA GLU A 140 -16.51 2.93 -18.16
C GLU A 140 -17.29 1.71 -17.70
N PRO A 141 -18.35 1.88 -16.89
CA PRO A 141 -18.80 3.03 -16.15
C PRO A 141 -18.11 3.12 -14.79
N HIS A 142 -17.88 4.36 -14.40
CA HIS A 142 -17.55 4.87 -13.07
C HIS A 142 -18.34 4.30 -11.87
N SER A 143 -19.36 3.47 -12.11
CA SER A 143 -20.16 2.75 -11.11
C SER A 143 -19.68 1.32 -10.83
N ALA A 144 -18.68 0.82 -11.55
CA ALA A 144 -18.08 -0.48 -11.30
C ALA A 144 -17.58 -0.54 -9.85
N LYS A 145 -17.96 -1.58 -9.11
CA LYS A 145 -17.51 -1.76 -7.74
C LYS A 145 -17.44 -3.22 -7.37
N TYR A 146 -16.38 -3.55 -6.63
CA TYR A 146 -16.28 -4.81 -5.93
C TYR A 146 -16.87 -4.64 -4.54
N TYR A 147 -17.54 -5.66 -4.07
CA TYR A 147 -18.11 -5.76 -2.74
C TYR A 147 -17.39 -6.86 -1.99
N VAL A 148 -16.60 -6.48 -1.00
CA VAL A 148 -15.95 -7.43 -0.10
C VAL A 148 -16.74 -7.51 1.18
N ALA A 149 -17.26 -8.69 1.48
CA ALA A 149 -17.87 -8.98 2.77
C ALA A 149 -16.83 -9.62 3.69
N LEU A 150 -16.85 -9.23 4.97
CA LEU A 150 -15.98 -9.79 6.02
C LEU A 150 -16.63 -10.99 6.73
N TYR A 151 -17.36 -11.80 5.95
CA TYR A 151 -17.87 -13.12 6.32
C TYR A 151 -18.07 -13.95 5.05
N ASP A 152 -18.14 -15.27 5.19
CA ASP A 152 -18.51 -16.18 4.11
C ASP A 152 -20.04 -16.16 3.92
N LYS A 153 -20.51 -15.55 2.84
CA LYS A 153 -21.94 -15.39 2.54
C LYS A 153 -22.64 -16.68 2.16
N LYS A 154 -21.90 -17.73 1.80
CA LYS A 154 -22.45 -19.03 1.42
C LYS A 154 -22.61 -19.93 2.65
N ASN A 155 -21.58 -19.96 3.50
CA ASN A 155 -21.43 -20.97 4.55
C ASN A 155 -21.66 -20.43 5.97
N GLN A 156 -21.58 -19.11 6.19
CA GLN A 156 -21.75 -18.49 7.51
C GLN A 156 -23.04 -17.67 7.62
N LYS A 157 -23.50 -17.45 8.86
CA LYS A 157 -24.68 -16.63 9.16
C LYS A 157 -24.25 -15.23 9.59
N ALA A 158 -24.63 -14.21 8.84
CA ALA A 158 -24.46 -12.81 9.23
C ALA A 158 -25.72 -12.25 9.90
N SER A 159 -25.54 -11.33 10.86
CA SER A 159 -26.62 -10.52 11.43
C SER A 159 -26.14 -9.10 11.79
N GLY A 160 -27.04 -8.12 11.76
CA GLY A 160 -26.73 -6.73 12.13
C GLY A 160 -25.73 -6.05 11.18
N LYS A 161 -24.74 -5.33 11.74
CA LYS A 161 -23.71 -4.60 10.97
C LYS A 161 -22.87 -5.50 10.04
N PHE A 162 -22.87 -6.82 10.25
CA PHE A 162 -22.21 -7.78 9.35
C PHE A 162 -22.71 -7.75 7.91
N LEU A 163 -23.92 -7.23 7.65
CA LEU A 163 -24.46 -7.17 6.29
C LEU A 163 -23.81 -6.08 5.42
N GLN A 164 -22.97 -5.22 6.01
CA GLN A 164 -22.31 -4.15 5.28
C GLN A 164 -21.04 -4.65 4.59
N ASN A 165 -21.02 -4.51 3.26
CA ASN A 165 -19.83 -4.82 2.46
C ASN A 165 -18.92 -3.58 2.38
N LEU A 166 -17.61 -3.82 2.31
CA LEU A 166 -16.67 -2.85 1.76
C LEU A 166 -17.00 -2.65 0.28
N GLN A 167 -17.34 -1.43 -0.10
CA GLN A 167 -17.62 -1.05 -1.49
C GLN A 167 -16.36 -0.42 -2.07
N LEU A 168 -15.73 -1.13 -3.01
CA LEU A 168 -14.47 -0.75 -3.62
C LEU A 168 -14.73 -0.17 -5.01
N PHE A 169 -14.56 1.14 -5.15
CA PHE A 169 -14.71 1.87 -6.41
C PHE A 169 -13.33 2.07 -7.09
N PRO A 170 -13.30 2.34 -8.41
CA PRO A 170 -12.08 2.71 -9.11
C PRO A 170 -11.38 3.93 -8.51
N GLY A 171 -12.12 4.86 -7.90
CA GLY A 171 -11.57 6.11 -7.34
C GLY A 171 -11.63 6.22 -5.82
N GLY A 172 -12.19 5.24 -5.12
CA GLY A 172 -12.47 5.38 -3.70
C GLY A 172 -13.01 4.14 -3.03
N ILE A 173 -13.35 4.28 -1.75
CA ILE A 173 -13.91 3.23 -0.92
C ILE A 173 -15.09 3.76 -0.12
N LYS A 174 -16.06 2.89 0.18
CA LYS A 174 -17.12 3.17 1.15
C LYS A 174 -17.35 1.96 2.05
N TYR A 175 -17.52 2.22 3.34
CA TYR A 175 -18.01 1.27 4.33
C TYR A 175 -18.94 2.02 5.28
N ASP A 176 -20.20 1.62 5.34
CA ASP A 176 -21.22 2.34 6.11
C ASP A 176 -21.27 3.84 5.72
N ALA A 177 -21.31 4.72 6.71
CA ALA A 177 -21.24 6.17 6.56
C ALA A 177 -19.81 6.69 6.26
N THR A 178 -18.78 5.83 6.28
CA THR A 178 -17.40 6.23 6.01
C THR A 178 -17.07 6.02 4.54
N SER A 179 -16.53 7.05 3.88
CA SER A 179 -16.04 6.97 2.51
C SER A 179 -14.79 7.81 2.32
N ASN A 180 -13.94 7.41 1.39
CA ASN A 180 -12.75 8.16 1.01
C ASN A 180 -12.45 7.99 -0.47
N ASN A 181 -11.73 8.93 -1.08
CA ASN A 181 -11.32 8.91 -2.48
C ASN A 181 -9.80 9.08 -2.59
N VAL A 182 -9.17 8.39 -3.55
CA VAL A 182 -7.71 8.35 -3.71
C VAL A 182 -7.17 9.72 -4.16
N ASP A 183 -8.02 10.51 -4.83
CA ASP A 183 -7.63 11.72 -5.56
C ASP A 183 -8.36 12.98 -5.05
N GLY A 184 -8.47 13.19 -3.74
CA GLY A 184 -8.89 14.47 -3.15
C GLY A 184 -10.36 14.89 -3.32
N GLY A 185 -11.16 14.14 -4.10
CA GLY A 185 -12.53 14.52 -4.45
C GLY A 185 -12.62 15.39 -5.72
N ASP A 186 -11.50 15.66 -6.38
CA ASP A 186 -11.38 16.59 -7.51
C ASP A 186 -11.92 16.00 -8.83
N GLY A 187 -12.44 14.77 -8.80
CA GLY A 187 -12.99 14.11 -9.99
C GLY A 187 -11.97 13.69 -11.04
N LEU A 188 -10.66 13.72 -10.74
CA LEU A 188 -9.60 13.34 -11.68
C LEU A 188 -9.70 11.88 -12.15
N TRP A 189 -10.28 11.00 -11.34
CA TRP A 189 -10.52 9.61 -11.75
C TRP A 189 -11.56 9.49 -12.88
N TYR A 190 -12.54 10.41 -12.99
CA TYR A 190 -13.46 10.48 -14.14
C TYR A 190 -12.73 10.81 -15.46
N ASN A 191 -11.52 11.37 -15.36
CA ASN A 191 -10.68 11.70 -16.51
C ASN A 191 -9.73 10.55 -16.90
N ARG A 192 -9.73 9.42 -16.19
CA ARG A 192 -8.94 8.26 -16.61
C ARG A 192 -9.53 7.72 -17.92
N LYS A 193 -8.67 7.62 -18.93
CA LYS A 193 -9.04 7.14 -20.28
C LYS A 193 -8.60 5.70 -20.54
N LYS A 194 -7.98 5.05 -19.57
CA LYS A 194 -7.40 3.71 -19.70
C LYS A 194 -7.78 2.84 -18.51
N PRO A 195 -8.10 1.56 -18.76
CA PRO A 195 -8.37 0.65 -17.68
C PRO A 195 -7.08 0.39 -16.89
N PHE A 196 -7.22 -0.04 -15.65
CA PHE A 196 -6.08 -0.25 -14.77
C PHE A 196 -6.34 -1.33 -13.73
N TRP A 197 -5.25 -1.93 -13.27
CA TRP A 197 -5.24 -2.77 -12.09
C TRP A 197 -5.00 -1.93 -10.85
N ARG A 198 -5.59 -2.35 -9.75
CA ARG A 198 -5.33 -1.80 -8.43
C ARG A 198 -5.07 -2.92 -7.45
N HIS A 199 -4.01 -2.77 -6.68
CA HIS A 199 -3.75 -3.64 -5.56
C HIS A 199 -4.62 -3.22 -4.37
N ILE A 200 -5.39 -4.15 -3.82
CA ILE A 200 -6.24 -3.92 -2.65
C ILE A 200 -5.60 -4.65 -1.48
N SER A 201 -5.35 -3.93 -0.38
CA SER A 201 -4.88 -4.53 0.87
C SER A 201 -5.82 -4.18 2.01
N ILE A 202 -6.28 -5.18 2.74
CA ILE A 202 -7.18 -5.03 3.90
C ILE A 202 -6.43 -5.60 5.10
N GLY A 203 -6.20 -4.78 6.11
CA GLY A 203 -5.61 -5.21 7.38
C GLY A 203 -6.65 -5.07 8.49
N PHE A 204 -6.81 -6.12 9.28
CA PHE A 204 -7.68 -6.10 10.45
C PHE A 204 -6.91 -6.52 11.69
N ASN A 205 -7.17 -5.82 12.78
CA ASN A 205 -6.90 -6.29 14.12
C ASN A 205 -8.12 -5.96 14.99
N ILE A 206 -8.20 -6.56 16.18
CA ILE A 206 -9.28 -6.32 17.15
C ILE A 206 -9.57 -4.84 17.46
N ARG A 207 -8.64 -3.91 17.16
CA ARG A 207 -8.81 -2.46 17.39
C ARG A 207 -9.22 -1.69 16.14
N SER A 208 -8.92 -2.16 14.93
CA SER A 208 -9.13 -1.37 13.71
C SER A 208 -9.18 -2.20 12.43
N LEU A 209 -9.99 -1.75 11.48
CA LEU A 209 -9.97 -2.16 10.08
C LEU A 209 -9.29 -1.05 9.25
N LYS A 210 -8.25 -1.41 8.50
CA LYS A 210 -7.58 -0.52 7.55
C LYS A 210 -7.70 -1.09 6.14
N VAL A 211 -7.90 -0.22 5.16
CA VAL A 211 -7.93 -0.61 3.75
C VAL A 211 -7.04 0.33 2.95
N TYR A 212 -6.26 -0.24 2.04
CA TYR A 212 -5.28 0.44 1.21
C TYR A 212 -5.56 0.13 -0.25
N TYR A 213 -5.38 1.17 -1.07
CA TYR A 213 -5.33 1.06 -2.51
C TYR A 213 -3.91 1.36 -2.93
N ASP A 214 -3.26 0.39 -3.55
CA ASP A 214 -1.85 0.47 -3.92
C ASP A 214 -1.03 0.83 -2.66
N ASP A 215 -0.37 1.99 -2.65
CA ASP A 215 0.43 2.50 -1.52
C ASP A 215 -0.32 3.51 -0.62
N THR A 216 -1.63 3.65 -0.77
CA THR A 216 -2.39 4.73 -0.15
C THR A 216 -3.46 4.21 0.79
N ARG A 217 -3.38 4.60 2.07
CA ARG A 217 -4.43 4.26 3.05
C ARG A 217 -5.74 4.97 2.73
N MET A 218 -6.76 4.19 2.42
CA MET A 218 -8.09 4.64 2.04
C MET A 218 -9.06 4.70 3.22
N LEU A 219 -8.97 3.73 4.12
CA LEU A 219 -9.89 3.57 5.23
C LEU A 219 -9.12 3.25 6.51
N ASN A 220 -9.56 3.80 7.64
CA ASN A 220 -9.10 3.42 8.97
C ASN A 220 -10.27 3.56 9.95
N ILE A 221 -10.96 2.45 10.21
CA ILE A 221 -12.12 2.39 11.11
C ILE A 221 -11.65 1.81 12.43
N PRO A 222 -11.56 2.61 13.51
CA PRO A 222 -11.35 2.08 14.85
C PRO A 222 -12.61 1.35 15.32
N ASN A 223 -12.42 0.25 16.04
CA ASN A 223 -13.49 -0.57 16.62
C ASN A 223 -14.62 -0.85 15.62
N LEU A 224 -14.39 -1.80 14.71
CA LEU A 224 -15.34 -2.17 13.67
C LEU A 224 -16.72 -2.57 14.24
N GLY A 225 -16.77 -3.01 15.50
CA GLY A 225 -17.99 -3.40 16.20
C GLY A 225 -18.61 -4.69 15.68
N ILE A 226 -17.88 -5.42 14.83
CA ILE A 226 -18.18 -6.78 14.35
C ILE A 226 -16.89 -7.60 14.39
N ASN A 227 -17.01 -8.92 14.46
CA ASN A 227 -15.90 -9.85 14.36
C ASN A 227 -15.86 -10.45 12.94
N PRO A 228 -14.99 -10.03 12.03
CA PRO A 228 -14.84 -10.69 10.74
C PRO A 228 -14.64 -12.19 10.92
N THR A 229 -15.38 -13.03 10.19
CA THR A 229 -15.28 -14.49 10.31
C THR A 229 -14.93 -15.20 9.02
N GLY A 230 -14.94 -14.46 7.92
CA GLY A 230 -14.71 -14.99 6.58
C GLY A 230 -14.62 -13.91 5.52
N MET A 231 -14.65 -14.31 4.24
CA MET A 231 -14.59 -13.40 3.12
C MET A 231 -15.57 -13.83 2.02
N SER A 232 -16.18 -12.83 1.36
CA SER A 232 -16.84 -13.03 0.07
C SER A 232 -16.48 -11.90 -0.87
N VAL A 233 -16.26 -12.20 -2.14
CA VAL A 233 -16.11 -11.19 -3.20
C VAL A 233 -17.34 -11.24 -4.10
N SER A 234 -17.96 -10.09 -4.26
CA SER A 234 -19.13 -9.94 -5.12
C SER A 234 -19.03 -8.72 -6.00
N ILE A 235 -19.75 -8.77 -7.12
CA ILE A 235 -19.99 -7.62 -7.99
C ILE A 235 -21.50 -7.48 -8.15
N ILE A 236 -21.95 -6.24 -8.26
CA ILE A 236 -23.33 -5.91 -8.65
C ILE A 236 -23.22 -4.81 -9.68
N ASN A 237 -23.73 -5.09 -10.87
CA ASN A 237 -23.69 -4.17 -11.98
C ASN A 237 -24.91 -4.33 -12.88
N THR A 238 -25.35 -3.19 -13.39
CA THR A 238 -26.46 -3.06 -14.33
C THR A 238 -25.99 -2.73 -15.75
N LYS A 239 -24.67 -2.65 -15.96
CA LYS A 239 -24.02 -2.26 -17.22
C LYS A 239 -22.98 -3.31 -17.65
N PRO A 240 -22.66 -3.42 -18.95
CA PRO A 240 -21.66 -4.37 -19.46
C PRO A 240 -20.26 -3.87 -19.13
N VAL A 241 -19.62 -4.46 -18.13
CA VAL A 241 -18.30 -4.03 -17.61
C VAL A 241 -17.53 -5.25 -17.20
N ASN A 242 -16.25 -5.22 -17.52
CA ASN A 242 -15.34 -6.29 -17.15
C ASN A 242 -14.94 -6.17 -15.68
N PHE A 243 -15.15 -7.25 -14.92
CA PHE A 243 -14.66 -7.39 -13.57
C PHE A 243 -13.71 -8.58 -13.52
N TYR A 244 -12.45 -8.29 -13.20
CA TYR A 244 -11.39 -9.28 -13.09
C TYR A 244 -10.70 -9.14 -11.73
N ILE A 245 -10.44 -10.26 -11.07
CA ILE A 245 -9.54 -10.31 -9.92
C ILE A 245 -8.46 -11.37 -10.12
N LYS A 246 -7.32 -11.21 -9.44
CA LYS A 246 -6.23 -12.19 -9.38
C LYS A 246 -5.37 -11.95 -8.14
N ASN A 247 -4.39 -12.82 -7.91
CA ASN A 247 -3.38 -12.69 -6.84
C ASN A 247 -4.01 -12.58 -5.46
N ILE A 248 -4.97 -13.46 -5.16
CA ILE A 248 -5.73 -13.42 -3.91
C ILE A 248 -4.93 -14.07 -2.79
N ARG A 249 -4.90 -13.41 -1.63
CA ARG A 249 -4.22 -13.90 -0.43
C ARG A 249 -4.99 -13.56 0.82
N ILE A 250 -5.10 -14.52 1.74
CA ILE A 250 -5.54 -14.32 3.12
C ILE A 250 -4.44 -14.86 4.03
N ALA A 251 -4.01 -14.06 4.99
CA ALA A 251 -2.95 -14.44 5.91
C ALA A 251 -3.25 -14.00 7.35
N GLU A 252 -2.93 -14.89 8.29
CA GLU A 252 -2.80 -14.59 9.71
C GLU A 252 -1.59 -13.66 9.93
N GLY A 253 -1.74 -12.70 10.85
CA GLY A 253 -0.67 -11.78 11.21
C GLY A 253 -0.93 -10.34 10.82
N GLY A 254 0.07 -9.48 11.09
CA GLY A 254 -0.07 -8.03 11.21
C GLY A 254 0.15 -7.50 12.64
N GLN A 255 0.66 -8.34 13.54
CA GLN A 255 1.16 -7.94 14.87
C GLN A 255 2.49 -7.20 14.74
N LYS A 256 2.81 -6.38 15.75
CA LYS A 256 4.10 -5.68 15.83
C LYS A 256 5.26 -6.69 15.85
N LEU A 257 6.24 -6.51 14.97
CA LEU A 257 7.37 -7.43 14.82
C LEU A 257 8.20 -7.61 16.10
N TYR A 258 8.24 -6.59 16.97
CA TYR A 258 8.99 -6.66 18.23
C TYR A 258 8.47 -7.74 19.18
N ASP A 259 7.14 -7.85 19.34
CA ASP A 259 6.55 -8.84 20.24
C ASP A 259 6.88 -10.27 19.78
N LYS A 260 6.83 -10.50 18.46
CA LYS A 260 7.25 -11.76 17.84
C LYS A 260 8.74 -12.04 18.04
N PHE A 261 9.57 -11.02 17.81
CA PHE A 261 11.02 -11.14 17.98
C PHE A 261 11.40 -11.52 19.42
N LEU A 262 10.74 -10.95 20.43
CA LEU A 262 10.98 -11.30 21.82
C LEU A 262 10.58 -12.75 22.15
N GLN A 263 9.54 -13.27 21.51
CA GLN A 263 9.05 -14.63 21.73
C GLN A 263 9.96 -15.68 21.07
N ASP A 264 10.31 -15.47 19.79
CA ASP A 264 10.92 -16.51 18.96
C ASP A 264 12.42 -16.29 18.69
N GLY A 265 12.96 -15.13 19.06
CA GLY A 265 14.34 -14.74 18.75
C GLY A 265 14.59 -14.52 17.24
N LYS A 266 13.54 -14.56 16.44
CA LYS A 266 13.54 -14.33 15.00
C LYS A 266 12.24 -13.68 14.54
N ILE A 267 12.28 -13.10 13.36
CA ILE A 267 11.09 -12.57 12.67
C ILE A 267 10.96 -13.32 11.35
N VAL A 268 9.82 -13.96 11.14
CA VAL A 268 9.47 -14.59 9.86
C VAL A 268 8.46 -13.70 9.16
N THR A 269 8.67 -13.39 7.89
CA THR A 269 7.77 -12.53 7.14
C THR A 269 7.62 -12.94 5.69
N ASN A 270 6.37 -12.91 5.22
CA ASN A 270 6.03 -13.00 3.81
C ASN A 270 5.68 -11.63 3.19
N GLY A 271 5.91 -10.55 3.96
CA GLY A 271 5.63 -9.19 3.53
C GLY A 271 6.77 -8.55 2.74
N ILE A 272 7.96 -9.18 2.71
CA ILE A 272 9.04 -8.78 1.81
C ILE A 272 8.82 -9.44 0.44
N ARG A 273 8.42 -8.65 -0.55
CA ARG A 273 7.96 -9.14 -1.86
C ARG A 273 8.89 -8.72 -2.97
N PHE A 274 8.99 -9.59 -3.96
CA PHE A 274 9.83 -9.38 -5.12
C PHE A 274 9.03 -9.57 -6.41
N ASP A 275 9.52 -8.97 -7.48
CA ASP A 275 9.05 -9.31 -8.82
C ASP A 275 9.31 -10.79 -9.14
N VAL A 276 8.44 -11.35 -9.98
CA VAL A 276 8.49 -12.77 -10.39
C VAL A 276 9.88 -13.09 -10.95
N ASN A 277 10.50 -14.13 -10.43
CA ASN A 277 11.85 -14.59 -10.79
C ASN A 277 12.94 -13.51 -10.68
N LYS A 278 12.74 -12.50 -9.83
CA LYS A 278 13.70 -11.41 -9.61
C LYS A 278 13.94 -11.17 -8.12
N ALA A 279 15.04 -10.45 -7.86
CA ALA A 279 15.40 -9.90 -6.55
C ALA A 279 15.06 -8.40 -6.43
N THR A 280 14.23 -7.86 -7.33
CA THR A 280 13.73 -6.49 -7.28
C THR A 280 12.60 -6.41 -6.27
N LEU A 281 12.78 -5.62 -5.20
CA LEU A 281 11.73 -5.39 -4.19
C LEU A 281 10.53 -4.67 -4.79
N ARG A 282 9.34 -5.08 -4.37
CA ARG A 282 8.11 -4.36 -4.69
C ARG A 282 7.77 -3.34 -3.59
N PRO A 283 7.04 -2.24 -3.91
CA PRO A 283 6.71 -1.18 -2.96
C PRO A 283 6.02 -1.67 -1.68
N GLU A 284 5.21 -2.74 -1.78
CA GLU A 284 4.49 -3.36 -0.66
C GLU A 284 5.43 -3.85 0.44
N SER A 285 6.70 -4.11 0.13
CA SER A 285 7.73 -4.53 1.09
C SER A 285 8.11 -3.44 2.08
N MET A 286 7.85 -2.17 1.75
CA MET A 286 8.32 -1.04 2.56
C MET A 286 7.67 -0.98 3.94
N GLY A 287 6.45 -1.49 4.11
CA GLY A 287 5.81 -1.57 5.43
C GLY A 287 6.65 -2.37 6.42
N ILE A 288 7.04 -3.59 6.05
CA ILE A 288 7.91 -4.45 6.87
C ILE A 288 9.30 -3.87 7.03
N LEU A 289 9.89 -3.34 5.96
CA LEU A 289 11.24 -2.77 6.02
C LEU A 289 11.32 -1.58 7.00
N ASN A 290 10.28 -0.74 7.04
CA ASN A 290 10.19 0.35 8.00
C ASN A 290 10.07 -0.18 9.43
N GLU A 291 9.26 -1.21 9.68
CA GLU A 291 9.15 -1.80 11.03
C GLU A 291 10.46 -2.44 11.51
N ILE A 292 11.18 -3.12 10.61
CA ILE A 292 12.51 -3.67 10.92
C ILE A 292 13.51 -2.55 11.19
N TYR A 293 13.49 -1.49 10.38
CA TYR A 293 14.34 -0.32 10.56
C TYR A 293 14.08 0.33 11.92
N ASP A 294 12.83 0.65 12.24
CA ASP A 294 12.43 1.28 13.51
C ASP A 294 12.84 0.39 14.70
N LEU A 295 12.59 -0.92 14.61
CA LEU A 295 13.03 -1.89 15.62
C LEU A 295 14.55 -1.82 15.86
N MET A 296 15.36 -1.84 14.79
CA MET A 296 16.82 -1.81 14.92
C MET A 296 17.35 -0.45 15.39
N GLN A 297 16.62 0.64 15.14
CA GLN A 297 16.96 1.98 15.65
C GLN A 297 16.62 2.13 17.13
N GLU A 298 15.47 1.59 17.57
CA GLU A 298 15.06 1.55 18.97
C GLU A 298 15.93 0.61 19.81
N HIS A 299 16.49 -0.43 19.18
CA HIS A 299 17.30 -1.47 19.83
C HIS A 299 18.68 -1.62 19.17
N PRO A 300 19.65 -0.74 19.48
CA PRO A 300 20.99 -0.74 18.88
C PRO A 300 21.78 -2.05 19.07
N GLU A 301 21.44 -2.84 20.09
CA GLU A 301 22.04 -4.13 20.42
C GLU A 301 21.64 -5.26 19.47
N ILE A 302 20.55 -5.10 18.71
CA ILE A 302 20.06 -6.14 17.81
C ILE A 302 20.88 -6.17 16.52
N SER A 303 21.28 -7.36 16.09
CA SER A 303 21.85 -7.61 14.76
C SER A 303 21.14 -8.81 14.14
N PHE A 304 20.96 -8.79 12.82
CA PHE A 304 20.20 -9.80 12.10
C PHE A 304 21.00 -10.49 10.99
N SER A 305 20.85 -11.81 10.88
CA SER A 305 21.05 -12.56 9.64
C SER A 305 19.74 -12.50 8.86
N VAL A 306 19.76 -11.90 7.68
CA VAL A 306 18.63 -11.84 6.75
C VAL A 306 18.69 -13.06 5.85
N GLU A 307 17.71 -13.93 5.96
CA GLU A 307 17.70 -15.23 5.32
C GLU A 307 16.57 -15.33 4.30
N GLY A 308 16.91 -15.57 3.04
CA GLY A 308 15.96 -15.72 1.94
C GLY A 308 15.61 -17.18 1.68
N HIS A 309 14.34 -17.45 1.38
CA HIS A 309 13.83 -18.79 1.07
C HIS A 309 12.93 -18.78 -0.16
N THR A 310 12.87 -19.91 -0.87
CA THR A 310 11.95 -20.16 -1.98
C THR A 310 11.00 -21.32 -1.64
N ASP A 311 9.95 -21.49 -2.43
CA ASP A 311 9.27 -22.79 -2.51
C ASP A 311 10.09 -23.75 -3.39
N SER A 312 9.56 -24.96 -3.59
CA SER A 312 10.21 -25.99 -4.42
C SER A 312 9.87 -25.91 -5.91
N ASP A 313 9.29 -24.80 -6.39
CA ASP A 313 9.04 -24.66 -7.82
C ASP A 313 10.28 -24.10 -8.52
N GLY A 314 10.71 -24.75 -9.60
CA GLY A 314 11.87 -24.33 -10.37
C GLY A 314 13.08 -25.25 -10.20
N ASP A 315 14.26 -24.74 -10.53
CA ASP A 315 15.54 -25.45 -10.43
C ASP A 315 16.24 -25.08 -9.12
N ASP A 316 16.74 -26.07 -8.38
CA ASP A 316 17.36 -25.90 -7.06
C ASP A 316 18.49 -24.86 -7.06
N ALA A 317 19.35 -24.86 -8.09
CA ALA A 317 20.48 -23.94 -8.17
C ALA A 317 20.02 -22.51 -8.49
N LEU A 318 18.97 -22.36 -9.32
CA LEU A 318 18.32 -21.07 -9.55
C LEU A 318 17.62 -20.57 -8.27
N ASN A 319 16.94 -21.44 -7.54
CA ASN A 319 16.26 -21.12 -6.29
C ASN A 319 17.26 -20.68 -5.21
N GLN A 320 18.38 -21.38 -5.08
CA GLN A 320 19.49 -20.98 -4.20
C GLN A 320 19.99 -19.58 -4.55
N THR A 321 20.35 -19.35 -5.81
CA THR A 321 20.86 -18.05 -6.30
C THR A 321 19.84 -16.93 -6.07
N LEU A 322 18.57 -17.17 -6.37
CA LEU A 322 17.50 -16.19 -6.22
C LEU A 322 17.28 -15.82 -4.75
N SER A 323 17.31 -16.81 -3.86
CA SER A 323 17.15 -16.59 -2.42
C SER A 323 18.29 -15.74 -1.83
N GLU A 324 19.54 -15.98 -2.26
CA GLU A 324 20.71 -15.20 -1.85
C GLU A 324 20.61 -13.75 -2.33
N GLN A 325 20.26 -13.55 -3.61
CA GLN A 325 20.09 -12.21 -4.18
C GLN A 325 18.99 -11.43 -3.46
N ARG A 326 17.88 -12.09 -3.14
CA ARG A 326 16.77 -11.48 -2.38
C ARG A 326 17.21 -11.03 -0.99
N ALA A 327 17.93 -11.87 -0.25
CA ALA A 327 18.48 -11.51 1.06
C ALA A 327 19.46 -10.34 0.97
N VAL A 328 20.35 -10.33 -0.02
CA VAL A 328 21.28 -9.22 -0.30
C VAL A 328 20.52 -7.93 -0.61
N THR A 329 19.46 -7.97 -1.43
CA THR A 329 18.64 -6.79 -1.71
C THR A 329 18.02 -6.21 -0.44
N VAL A 330 17.51 -7.05 0.46
CA VAL A 330 16.93 -6.60 1.74
C VAL A 330 17.97 -5.92 2.61
N VAL A 331 19.15 -6.54 2.80
CA VAL A 331 20.26 -5.95 3.57
C VAL A 331 20.66 -4.60 2.98
N ASN A 332 20.90 -4.55 1.67
CA ASN A 332 21.27 -3.31 0.99
C ASN A 332 20.22 -2.21 1.14
N THR A 333 18.95 -2.57 1.21
CA THR A 333 17.85 -1.62 1.38
C THR A 333 17.84 -1.06 2.80
N LEU A 334 17.93 -1.91 3.82
CA LEU A 334 18.01 -1.47 5.23
C LEU A 334 19.27 -0.65 5.51
N THR A 335 20.42 -1.00 4.90
CA THR A 335 21.63 -0.20 5.00
C THR A 335 21.46 1.18 4.35
N LYS A 336 20.82 1.26 3.18
CA LYS A 336 20.48 2.56 2.55
C LYS A 336 19.51 3.40 3.40
N MET A 337 18.63 2.75 4.16
CA MET A 337 17.72 3.43 5.10
C MET A 337 18.45 3.97 6.34
N GLY A 338 19.65 3.48 6.65
CA GLY A 338 20.52 4.00 7.71
C GLY A 338 21.01 2.97 8.73
N ILE A 339 20.67 1.68 8.58
CA ILE A 339 21.21 0.63 9.46
C ILE A 339 22.69 0.39 9.15
N VAL A 340 23.52 0.37 10.19
CA VAL A 340 24.96 0.11 10.05
C VAL A 340 25.19 -1.29 9.47
N ALA A 341 25.97 -1.38 8.40
CA ALA A 341 26.14 -2.62 7.63
C ALA A 341 26.64 -3.81 8.45
N ASN A 342 27.45 -3.61 9.49
CA ASN A 342 27.94 -4.69 10.34
C ASN A 342 26.87 -5.32 11.25
N ARG A 343 25.69 -4.72 11.35
CA ARG A 343 24.53 -5.27 12.09
C ARG A 343 23.67 -6.20 11.24
N LEU A 344 24.00 -6.36 9.96
CA LEU A 344 23.25 -7.14 9.00
C LEU A 344 24.17 -8.10 8.26
N THR A 345 23.78 -9.37 8.20
CA THR A 345 24.35 -10.36 7.26
C THR A 345 23.25 -10.88 6.35
N SER A 346 23.62 -11.49 5.22
CA SER A 346 22.65 -12.11 4.30
C SER A 346 23.01 -13.58 4.06
N ARG A 347 21.99 -14.41 3.89
CA ARG A 347 22.11 -15.81 3.47
C ARG A 347 20.90 -16.21 2.63
N GLY A 348 21.12 -17.04 1.61
CA GLY A 348 20.04 -17.72 0.90
C GLY A 348 20.05 -19.20 1.23
N TRP A 349 18.86 -19.79 1.31
CA TRP A 349 18.68 -21.21 1.58
C TRP A 349 17.95 -21.96 0.46
N GLY A 350 17.60 -21.27 -0.63
CA GLY A 350 16.74 -21.83 -1.67
C GLY A 350 15.50 -22.49 -1.06
N GLU A 351 15.27 -23.74 -1.42
CA GLU A 351 14.19 -24.58 -0.91
C GLU A 351 14.60 -25.54 0.23
N ASP A 352 15.86 -25.53 0.66
CA ASP A 352 16.45 -26.50 1.62
C ASP A 352 15.85 -26.41 3.04
N LYS A 353 15.16 -25.31 3.34
CA LYS A 353 14.58 -25.02 4.67
C LYS A 353 13.08 -24.68 4.53
N PRO A 354 12.23 -25.66 4.15
CA PRO A 354 10.79 -25.41 4.06
C PRO A 354 10.21 -25.19 5.46
N LEU A 355 9.36 -24.16 5.57
CA LEU A 355 8.58 -23.87 6.77
C LEU A 355 7.27 -24.69 6.77
N ASP A 356 6.74 -24.97 5.59
CA ASP A 356 5.45 -25.63 5.37
C ASP A 356 5.53 -26.56 4.14
N SER A 357 4.45 -27.27 3.86
CA SER A 357 4.33 -28.20 2.74
C SER A 357 4.49 -27.51 1.38
N ASN A 358 5.37 -28.03 0.53
CA ASN A 358 5.43 -27.63 -0.89
C ASN A 358 4.32 -28.28 -1.75
N ALA A 359 3.41 -29.06 -1.16
CA ALA A 359 2.36 -29.76 -1.92
C ALA A 359 1.14 -28.89 -2.23
N ILE A 360 0.95 -27.77 -1.52
CA ILE A 360 -0.24 -26.90 -1.65
C ILE A 360 0.17 -25.43 -1.79
N PRO A 361 -0.64 -24.58 -2.43
CA PRO A 361 -0.32 -23.16 -2.63
C PRO A 361 -0.01 -22.41 -1.33
N GLU A 362 -0.79 -22.62 -0.27
CA GLU A 362 -0.57 -21.97 1.03
C GLU A 362 0.82 -22.27 1.59
N GLY A 363 1.24 -23.54 1.56
CA GLY A 363 2.52 -23.95 2.11
C GLY A 363 3.70 -23.47 1.25
N LYS A 364 3.54 -23.47 -0.09
CA LYS A 364 4.51 -22.80 -0.97
C LYS A 364 4.60 -21.30 -0.67
N ALA A 365 3.48 -20.63 -0.46
CA ALA A 365 3.43 -19.21 -0.09
C ALA A 365 4.12 -18.92 1.24
N ASN A 366 3.99 -19.83 2.21
CA ASN A 366 4.70 -19.77 3.48
C ASN A 366 6.19 -20.06 3.32
N ASN A 367 6.61 -20.85 2.33
CA ASN A 367 8.02 -21.12 2.06
C ASN A 367 8.72 -19.95 1.38
N ARG A 368 8.03 -19.21 0.49
CA ARG A 368 8.50 -17.96 -0.14
C ARG A 368 8.56 -16.79 0.85
N ARG A 369 9.55 -16.82 1.74
CA ARG A 369 9.67 -15.90 2.88
C ARG A 369 11.06 -15.30 3.04
N VAL A 370 11.14 -14.30 3.89
CA VAL A 370 12.39 -13.79 4.45
C VAL A 370 12.35 -13.94 5.97
N GLU A 371 13.45 -14.41 6.56
CA GLU A 371 13.63 -14.47 8.01
C GLU A 371 14.70 -13.45 8.45
N PHE A 372 14.48 -12.83 9.61
CA PHE A 372 15.48 -12.04 10.32
C PHE A 372 15.85 -12.79 11.60
N ILE A 373 17.01 -13.44 11.60
CA ILE A 373 17.50 -14.26 12.72
C ILE A 373 18.44 -13.43 13.57
N LYS A 374 18.22 -13.37 14.89
CA LYS A 374 19.15 -12.67 15.80
C LYS A 374 20.55 -13.26 15.69
N ILE A 375 21.54 -12.42 15.44
CA ILE A 375 22.95 -12.78 15.59
C ILE A 375 23.29 -12.65 17.07
N SER A 376 23.55 -13.77 17.74
CA SER A 376 24.16 -13.73 19.07
C SER A 376 25.62 -13.34 18.91
N SER A 377 26.05 -12.26 19.57
CA SER A 377 27.47 -11.98 19.73
C SER A 377 28.11 -13.16 20.45
N VAL A 378 29.06 -13.84 19.80
CA VAL A 378 29.98 -14.73 20.50
C VAL A 378 30.87 -13.81 21.32
N ASN A 379 30.70 -13.82 22.65
CA ASN A 379 31.57 -13.12 23.57
C ASN A 379 32.99 -13.71 23.58
#